data_AF-A0A630N8X3-F1
#
_entry.id   AF-A0A630N8X3-F1
#
_cell.length_a   1.000
_cell.length_b   1.000
_cell.length_c   1.000
_cell.angle_alpha   90.00
_cell.angle_beta   90.00
_cell.angle_gamma   90.00
#
_symmetry.space_group_name_H-M   'P 1'
#
loop_
_entity.id
_entity.type
_entity.pdbx_description
1 polymer ?
#
loop_
_entity_poly.entity_id
_entity_poly.type
_entity_poly.pdbx_seq_one_letter_code
_entity_poly.pdbx_strand_id
1 'polypeptide(L)'
;MTMIKLPVIRSVDINNYQVYQNDTNSGISHIIHGGVHLIIGVNGLGKTTLLNALYRVLVGPKDVPKNDTALLGSAGHTLTGWRNSNYFRSRVKDGALNATIACKISFGDEYLEITRKLSNLEVISLKLNDVILPSSQDEYEKVVVDISGTADYVDFYSIVKYLIFFLEDRTELIWDERAQFEMLRILFYDAESSKAAVAHYDRAQKADSKYRNIHASLKTIKDRIAEQSNQEVEGAKAQFLIEKAKLAALEEKLASTLETQQQQINNIDEAKLARATISRELDELKYAVDYKQHLIYEHFLPTQDSAIEYVLRNLSSGNGCLACGNKSASSEYFEEKFKVLHQCPICNSPLEQQNVNTIDLDVLNKDLQVLYRKIEILEKSYASQDVLLEKFKNELYKTETLLGETLIDLKSTQKQVRKIESDLPPDEFELQELRRIVAYREIELRQ
;
A
#
# COMPACT_ATOMS: atom_id res chain seq x y z
N MET A 1 -27.57 -27.89 -0.24
CA MET A 1 -26.53 -26.97 0.24
C MET A 1 -25.20 -27.44 -0.30
N THR A 2 -24.68 -26.76 -1.32
CA THR A 2 -23.30 -26.97 -1.77
C THR A 2 -22.40 -26.37 -0.71
N MET A 3 -21.60 -27.20 -0.05
CA MET A 3 -20.67 -26.75 0.98
C MET A 3 -19.49 -26.05 0.31
N ILE A 4 -19.10 -24.86 0.80
CA ILE A 4 -17.92 -24.15 0.30
C ILE A 4 -16.67 -25.01 0.47
N LYS A 5 -15.95 -25.27 -0.62
CA LYS A 5 -14.68 -26.00 -0.61
C LYS A 5 -13.53 -25.01 -0.62
N LEU A 6 -12.78 -24.94 0.49
CA LEU A 6 -11.64 -24.04 0.63
C LEU A 6 -10.43 -24.53 -0.20
N PRO A 7 -9.67 -23.62 -0.83
CA PRO A 7 -8.45 -23.98 -1.54
C PRO A 7 -7.36 -24.45 -0.58
N VAL A 8 -6.75 -25.60 -0.87
CA VAL A 8 -5.60 -26.12 -0.13
C VAL A 8 -4.43 -26.33 -1.09
N ILE A 9 -3.35 -25.57 -0.90
CA ILE A 9 -2.12 -25.71 -1.69
C ILE A 9 -1.42 -27.02 -1.28
N ARG A 10 -1.21 -27.92 -2.25
CA ARG A 10 -0.59 -29.25 -2.08
C ARG A 10 0.86 -29.29 -2.54
N SER A 11 1.21 -28.48 -3.53
CA SER A 11 2.59 -28.27 -3.92
C SER A 11 2.79 -26.87 -4.46
N VAL A 12 4.02 -26.39 -4.38
CA VAL A 12 4.48 -25.13 -4.97
C VAL A 12 5.83 -25.34 -5.64
N ASP A 13 5.93 -24.85 -6.87
CA ASP A 13 7.15 -24.83 -7.66
C ASP A 13 7.37 -23.41 -8.19
N ILE A 14 8.39 -22.72 -7.69
CA ILE A 14 8.82 -21.41 -8.19
C ILE A 14 10.10 -21.63 -8.98
N ASN A 15 10.10 -21.28 -10.25
CA ASN A 15 11.24 -21.43 -11.14
C ASN A 15 11.71 -20.07 -11.64
N ASN A 16 13.02 -19.95 -11.87
CA ASN A 16 13.64 -18.80 -12.52
C ASN A 16 13.41 -17.45 -11.84
N TYR A 17 13.19 -17.47 -10.52
CA TYR A 17 13.07 -16.25 -9.73
C TYR A 17 14.35 -16.05 -8.92
N GLN A 18 15.12 -15.00 -9.23
CA GLN A 18 16.50 -14.82 -8.73
C GLN A 18 16.64 -14.91 -7.21
N VAL A 19 15.62 -14.50 -6.44
CA VAL A 19 15.63 -14.59 -4.97
C VAL A 19 15.74 -16.04 -4.46
N TYR A 20 15.34 -17.00 -5.27
CA TYR A 20 15.26 -18.42 -4.93
C TYR A 20 16.23 -19.30 -5.75
N GLN A 21 17.07 -18.68 -6.57
CA GLN A 21 18.09 -19.40 -7.34
C GLN A 21 19.38 -19.53 -6.54
N ASN A 22 20.05 -20.67 -6.72
CA ASN A 22 21.43 -20.87 -6.31
C ASN A 22 22.15 -21.77 -7.34
N ASP A 23 23.45 -21.99 -7.17
CA ASP A 23 24.27 -22.75 -8.12
C ASP A 23 23.79 -24.20 -8.36
N THR A 24 22.98 -24.72 -7.44
CA THR A 24 22.48 -26.11 -7.45
C THR A 24 20.99 -26.23 -7.79
N ASN A 25 20.24 -25.12 -7.81
CA ASN A 25 18.79 -25.14 -7.94
C ASN A 25 18.27 -23.86 -8.63
N SER A 26 17.42 -24.05 -9.63
CA SER A 26 16.78 -22.97 -10.38
C SER A 26 15.59 -22.33 -9.66
N GLY A 27 15.26 -22.75 -8.43
CA GLY A 27 14.17 -22.16 -7.65
C GLY A 27 13.76 -22.94 -6.39
N ILE A 28 12.48 -22.91 -6.04
CA ILE A 28 11.89 -23.65 -4.91
C ILE A 28 10.94 -24.72 -5.45
N SER A 29 11.06 -25.94 -4.97
CA SER A 29 10.05 -27.00 -5.15
C SER A 29 9.72 -27.59 -3.79
N HIS A 30 8.44 -27.61 -3.45
CA HIS A 30 8.00 -28.12 -2.16
C HIS A 30 6.61 -28.76 -2.22
N ILE A 31 6.49 -29.94 -1.62
CA ILE A 31 5.22 -30.64 -1.43
C ILE A 31 4.71 -30.35 -0.01
N ILE A 32 3.51 -29.78 0.07
CA ILE A 32 2.86 -29.43 1.32
C ILE A 32 2.00 -30.61 1.75
N HIS A 33 2.53 -31.41 2.66
CA HIS A 33 1.76 -32.41 3.39
C HIS A 33 0.80 -31.73 4.38
N GLY A 34 -0.25 -32.40 4.86
CA GLY A 34 -1.11 -31.79 5.89
C GLY A 34 -0.33 -31.38 7.15
N GLY A 35 -0.90 -30.49 7.97
CA GLY A 35 -0.32 -30.07 9.24
C GLY A 35 0.27 -28.66 9.23
N VAL A 36 1.20 -28.39 10.16
CA VAL A 36 1.80 -27.07 10.36
C VAL A 36 3.13 -27.00 9.62
N HIS A 37 3.26 -25.98 8.77
CA HIS A 37 4.49 -25.68 8.03
C HIS A 37 5.07 -24.36 8.50
N LEU A 38 6.40 -24.31 8.64
CA LEU A 38 7.10 -23.13 9.13
C LEU A 38 8.13 -22.69 8.10
N ILE A 39 8.00 -21.45 7.63
CA ILE A 39 8.96 -20.81 6.72
C ILE A 39 9.93 -19.97 7.56
N ILE A 40 11.15 -20.48 7.75
CA ILE A 40 12.20 -19.81 8.54
C ILE A 40 13.26 -19.24 7.60
N GLY A 41 13.79 -18.08 7.94
CA GLY A 41 14.93 -17.48 7.25
C GLY A 41 15.25 -16.11 7.83
N VAL A 42 16.46 -15.61 7.57
CA VAL A 42 16.82 -14.23 7.93
C VAL A 42 16.05 -13.21 7.09
N ASN A 43 16.06 -11.95 7.51
CA ASN A 43 15.42 -10.88 6.75
C ASN A 43 16.08 -10.71 5.38
N GLY A 44 15.28 -10.40 4.35
CA GLY A 44 15.76 -10.27 2.98
C GLY A 44 15.77 -11.55 2.13
N LEU A 45 15.64 -12.75 2.72
CA LEU A 45 15.61 -14.03 1.96
C LEU A 45 14.30 -14.32 1.20
N GLY A 46 13.40 -13.33 1.09
CA GLY A 46 12.16 -13.51 0.31
C GLY A 46 11.04 -14.29 1.00
N LYS A 47 11.00 -14.37 2.33
CA LYS A 47 9.87 -15.00 3.08
C LYS A 47 8.52 -14.36 2.73
N THR A 48 8.42 -13.04 2.89
CA THR A 48 7.21 -12.27 2.55
C THR A 48 6.91 -12.33 1.06
N THR A 49 7.94 -12.45 0.21
CA THR A 49 7.78 -12.65 -1.23
C THR A 49 7.13 -14.00 -1.53
N LEU A 50 7.51 -15.07 -0.82
CA LEU A 50 6.95 -16.41 -1.00
C LEU A 50 5.48 -16.44 -0.60
N LEU A 51 5.15 -15.88 0.57
CA LEU A 51 3.76 -15.77 1.03
C LEU A 51 2.90 -14.95 0.05
N ASN A 52 3.43 -13.85 -0.47
CA ASN A 52 2.74 -13.07 -1.50
C ASN A 52 2.60 -13.82 -2.82
N ALA A 53 3.60 -14.63 -3.22
CA ALA A 53 3.50 -15.46 -4.43
C ALA A 53 2.40 -16.50 -4.29
N LEU A 54 2.33 -17.21 -3.15
CA LEU A 54 1.27 -18.18 -2.85
C LEU A 54 -0.12 -17.53 -2.85
N TYR A 55 -0.26 -16.36 -2.20
CA TYR A 55 -1.49 -15.57 -2.22
C TYR A 55 -1.88 -15.19 -3.66
N ARG A 56 -0.94 -14.64 -4.44
CA ARG A 56 -1.18 -14.16 -5.80
C ARG A 56 -1.40 -15.26 -6.82
N VAL A 57 -0.98 -16.50 -6.55
CA VAL A 57 -1.40 -17.66 -7.35
C VAL A 57 -2.92 -17.84 -7.28
N LEU A 58 -3.49 -17.70 -6.08
CA LEU A 58 -4.92 -17.88 -5.83
C LEU A 58 -5.75 -16.69 -6.31
N VAL A 59 -5.34 -15.45 -6.04
CA VAL A 59 -6.18 -14.27 -6.36
C VAL A 59 -5.82 -13.57 -7.68
N GLY A 60 -4.69 -13.93 -8.28
CA GLY A 60 -4.21 -13.32 -9.52
C GLY A 60 -3.92 -11.82 -9.40
N PRO A 61 -3.97 -11.08 -10.53
CA PRO A 61 -3.65 -9.65 -10.61
C PRO A 61 -4.83 -8.76 -10.21
N LYS A 62 -5.69 -9.20 -9.29
CA LYS A 62 -6.88 -8.46 -8.83
C LYS A 62 -6.72 -7.95 -7.40
N ASP A 63 -7.38 -6.86 -7.06
CA ASP A 63 -7.41 -6.29 -5.71
C ASP A 63 -8.68 -5.50 -5.44
N VAL A 64 -8.96 -5.21 -4.17
CA VAL A 64 -10.08 -4.33 -3.77
C VAL A 64 -9.78 -2.86 -4.13
N PRO A 65 -10.79 -2.03 -4.44
CA PRO A 65 -10.63 -0.59 -4.70
C PRO A 65 -10.05 0.22 -3.51
N LYS A 66 -9.51 1.44 -3.76
CA LYS A 66 -8.70 2.21 -2.75
C LYS A 66 -9.54 2.77 -1.63
N ASN A 67 -10.80 3.08 -1.91
CA ASN A 67 -11.73 3.56 -0.92
C ASN A 67 -12.28 2.42 -0.04
N ASP A 68 -11.97 1.17 -0.41
CA ASP A 68 -12.56 -0.06 0.14
C ASP A 68 -11.54 -0.85 0.96
N THR A 69 -10.34 -0.28 1.18
CA THR A 69 -9.38 -0.81 2.15
C THR A 69 -9.88 -0.70 3.59
N ALA A 70 -11.04 -0.08 3.81
CA ALA A 70 -11.77 -0.12 5.07
C ALA A 70 -13.11 -0.85 4.86
N LEU A 71 -13.19 -2.07 5.40
CA LEU A 71 -14.41 -2.84 5.70
C LEU A 71 -15.01 -3.59 4.49
N LEU A 72 -15.03 -4.92 4.57
CA LEU A 72 -15.76 -5.79 3.65
C LEU A 72 -17.26 -5.45 3.76
N GLY A 73 -17.94 -5.17 2.64
CA GLY A 73 -19.35 -4.75 2.63
C GLY A 73 -19.61 -3.24 2.81
N SER A 74 -18.56 -2.39 2.80
CA SER A 74 -18.72 -0.92 2.81
C SER A 74 -18.88 -0.30 1.43
N ALA A 75 -18.50 -1.03 0.37
CA ALA A 75 -18.45 -0.55 -0.99
C ALA A 75 -18.90 -1.63 -2.00
N GLY A 76 -19.08 -1.22 -3.26
CA GLY A 76 -19.66 -2.04 -4.30
C GLY A 76 -18.89 -3.34 -4.55
N HIS A 77 -19.65 -4.41 -4.83
CA HIS A 77 -19.18 -5.79 -5.06
C HIS A 77 -18.32 -5.93 -6.34
N THR A 78 -17.12 -5.35 -6.34
CA THR A 78 -16.25 -5.23 -7.52
C THR A 78 -14.76 -5.36 -7.17
N LEU A 79 -13.97 -5.85 -8.14
CA LEU A 79 -12.52 -5.94 -8.04
C LEU A 79 -11.85 -5.04 -9.08
N THR A 80 -10.66 -4.55 -8.74
CA THR A 80 -9.80 -3.70 -9.57
C THR A 80 -8.48 -4.42 -9.88
N GLY A 81 -7.65 -3.84 -10.74
CA GLY A 81 -6.31 -4.35 -11.00
C GLY A 81 -5.39 -4.20 -9.78
N TRP A 82 -4.47 -5.15 -9.60
CA TRP A 82 -3.48 -5.10 -8.53
C TRP A 82 -2.57 -3.88 -8.67
N ARG A 83 -2.60 -3.01 -7.65
CA ARG A 83 -1.87 -1.73 -7.67
C ARG A 83 -0.36 -1.90 -7.68
N ASN A 84 0.14 -2.89 -6.96
CA ASN A 84 1.57 -3.20 -6.91
C ASN A 84 1.92 -4.27 -7.97
N SER A 85 1.43 -4.12 -9.20
CA SER A 85 1.65 -5.08 -10.29
C SER A 85 3.14 -5.34 -10.58
N ASN A 86 4.03 -4.39 -10.23
CA ASN A 86 5.48 -4.52 -10.37
C ASN A 86 6.17 -5.18 -9.17
N TYR A 87 5.45 -5.60 -8.13
CA TYR A 87 6.02 -6.08 -6.86
C TYR A 87 7.06 -7.19 -7.02
N PHE A 88 6.78 -8.22 -7.83
CA PHE A 88 7.76 -9.29 -8.04
C PHE A 88 8.91 -8.85 -8.93
N ARG A 89 8.62 -7.99 -9.92
CA ARG A 89 9.61 -7.45 -10.87
C ARG A 89 10.63 -6.57 -10.16
N SER A 90 10.21 -5.73 -9.23
CA SER A 90 11.07 -4.78 -8.52
C SER A 90 12.02 -5.44 -7.52
N ARG A 91 11.89 -6.75 -7.27
CA ARG A 91 12.72 -7.50 -6.32
C ARG A 91 13.85 -8.29 -6.97
N VAL A 92 13.91 -8.32 -8.29
CA VAL A 92 14.91 -9.07 -9.06
C VAL A 92 15.44 -8.23 -10.21
N LYS A 93 16.71 -8.40 -10.56
CA LYS A 93 17.39 -7.56 -11.57
C LYS A 93 16.87 -7.79 -12.98
N ASP A 94 16.46 -9.02 -13.27
CA ASP A 94 15.91 -9.42 -14.57
C ASP A 94 14.42 -9.08 -14.74
N GLY A 95 13.81 -8.40 -13.77
CA GLY A 95 12.39 -8.07 -13.80
C GLY A 95 11.46 -9.29 -13.82
N ALA A 96 11.91 -10.46 -13.36
CA ALA A 96 11.13 -11.70 -13.28
C ALA A 96 10.57 -12.18 -14.63
N LEU A 97 11.23 -11.83 -15.74
CA LEU A 97 10.72 -12.07 -17.11
C LEU A 97 10.39 -13.54 -17.38
N ASN A 98 11.29 -14.44 -16.96
CA ASN A 98 11.15 -15.89 -17.15
C ASN A 98 10.70 -16.62 -15.88
N ALA A 99 10.39 -15.87 -14.82
CA ALA A 99 10.06 -16.44 -13.53
C ALA A 99 8.61 -16.92 -13.52
N THR A 100 8.39 -18.14 -13.02
CA THR A 100 7.06 -18.75 -12.94
C THR A 100 6.81 -19.33 -11.57
N ILE A 101 5.54 -19.34 -11.16
CA ILE A 101 5.07 -20.11 -10.01
C ILE A 101 3.99 -21.09 -10.48
N ALA A 102 4.17 -22.36 -10.18
CA ALA A 102 3.18 -23.41 -10.37
C ALA A 102 2.71 -23.92 -9.00
N CYS A 103 1.41 -24.14 -8.86
CA CYS A 103 0.85 -24.77 -7.68
C CYS A 103 -0.17 -25.84 -8.08
N LYS A 104 -0.20 -26.93 -7.31
CA LYS A 104 -1.31 -27.88 -7.27
C LYS A 104 -2.18 -27.57 -6.07
N ILE A 105 -3.47 -27.37 -6.29
CA ILE A 105 -4.43 -26.85 -5.31
C ILE A 105 -5.62 -27.78 -5.29
N SER A 106 -6.01 -28.28 -4.11
CA SER A 106 -7.19 -29.13 -3.96
C SER A 106 -8.39 -28.36 -3.45
N PHE A 107 -9.57 -28.67 -3.98
CA PHE A 107 -10.89 -28.18 -3.55
C PHE A 107 -11.77 -29.39 -3.25
N GLY A 108 -11.70 -29.90 -2.01
CA GLY A 108 -12.24 -31.23 -1.71
C GLY A 108 -11.52 -32.30 -2.53
N ASP A 109 -12.26 -33.03 -3.36
CA ASP A 109 -11.74 -34.11 -4.20
C ASP A 109 -11.23 -33.64 -5.57
N GLU A 110 -11.40 -32.35 -5.91
CA GLU A 110 -10.96 -31.78 -7.18
C GLU A 110 -9.58 -31.14 -7.06
N TYR A 111 -8.80 -31.23 -8.14
CA TYR A 111 -7.44 -30.73 -8.20
C TYR A 111 -7.24 -29.75 -9.35
N LEU A 112 -6.84 -28.53 -9.00
CA LEU A 112 -6.48 -27.47 -9.91
C LEU A 112 -4.96 -27.34 -9.96
N GLU A 113 -4.39 -27.43 -11.15
CA GLU A 113 -2.99 -27.10 -11.41
C GLU A 113 -2.93 -25.78 -12.18
N ILE A 114 -2.27 -24.79 -11.60
CA ILE A 114 -2.11 -23.47 -12.21
C ILE A 114 -0.64 -23.10 -12.26
N THR A 115 -0.23 -22.53 -13.38
CA THR A 115 1.07 -21.87 -13.51
C THR A 115 0.87 -20.42 -13.94
N ARG A 116 1.52 -19.50 -13.22
CA ARG A 116 1.53 -18.07 -13.52
C ARG A 116 2.94 -17.55 -13.75
N LYS A 117 3.08 -16.53 -14.60
CA LYS A 117 4.30 -15.71 -14.66
C LYS A 117 4.37 -14.81 -13.44
N LEU A 118 5.54 -14.67 -12.82
CA LEU A 118 5.71 -13.72 -11.72
C LEU A 118 5.88 -12.27 -12.20
N SER A 119 6.24 -12.04 -13.46
CA SER A 119 6.36 -10.68 -14.02
C SER A 119 5.03 -9.92 -14.05
N ASN A 120 3.92 -10.60 -14.37
CA ASN A 120 2.61 -9.96 -14.55
C ASN A 120 1.41 -10.78 -14.00
N LEU A 121 1.64 -11.96 -13.42
CA LEU A 121 0.62 -12.90 -12.93
C LEU A 121 -0.29 -13.49 -14.02
N GLU A 122 0.09 -13.39 -15.29
CA GLU A 122 -0.59 -14.05 -16.40
C GLU A 122 -0.63 -15.57 -16.19
N VAL A 123 -1.79 -16.18 -16.44
CA VAL A 123 -1.98 -17.64 -16.40
C VAL A 123 -1.37 -18.22 -17.67
N ILE A 124 -0.38 -19.10 -17.54
CA ILE A 124 0.27 -19.75 -18.68
C ILE A 124 -0.12 -21.23 -18.83
N SER A 125 -0.52 -21.88 -17.74
CA SER A 125 -1.05 -23.23 -17.74
C SER A 125 -2.18 -23.33 -16.72
N LEU A 126 -3.27 -23.98 -17.11
CA LEU A 126 -4.40 -24.27 -16.26
C LEU A 126 -4.89 -25.69 -16.54
N LYS A 127 -5.02 -26.51 -15.51
CA LYS A 127 -5.61 -27.85 -15.61
C LYS A 127 -6.54 -28.14 -14.44
N LEU A 128 -7.68 -28.76 -14.72
CA LEU A 128 -8.60 -29.27 -13.70
C LEU A 128 -8.70 -30.78 -13.86
N ASN A 129 -8.34 -31.54 -12.82
CA ASN A 129 -8.38 -33.00 -12.82
C ASN A 129 -7.70 -33.59 -14.08
N ASP A 130 -6.48 -33.12 -14.37
CA ASP A 130 -5.66 -33.46 -15.55
C ASP A 130 -6.20 -33.01 -16.92
N VAL A 131 -7.39 -32.39 -16.98
CA VAL A 131 -7.93 -31.80 -18.20
C VAL A 131 -7.33 -30.40 -18.41
N ILE A 132 -6.71 -30.18 -19.56
CA ILE A 132 -6.14 -28.87 -19.94
C ILE A 132 -7.26 -27.91 -20.29
N LEU A 133 -7.25 -26.74 -19.66
CA LEU A 133 -8.21 -25.66 -19.88
C LEU A 133 -7.50 -24.46 -20.56
N PRO A 134 -8.27 -23.53 -21.15
CA PRO A 134 -7.72 -22.27 -21.63
C PRO A 134 -6.93 -21.51 -20.55
N SER A 135 -5.65 -21.24 -20.81
CA SER A 135 -4.76 -20.48 -19.93
C SER A 135 -5.09 -18.98 -19.94
N SER A 136 -6.16 -18.60 -19.25
CA SER A 136 -6.58 -17.20 -19.11
C SER A 136 -7.05 -16.90 -17.69
N GLN A 137 -7.02 -15.62 -17.31
CA GLN A 137 -7.56 -15.19 -16.02
C GLN A 137 -9.07 -15.40 -15.96
N ASP A 138 -9.82 -15.12 -17.03
CA ASP A 138 -11.28 -15.26 -17.05
C ASP A 138 -11.71 -16.72 -16.88
N GLU A 139 -10.98 -17.65 -17.51
CA GLU A 139 -11.26 -19.08 -17.35
C GLU A 139 -10.91 -19.56 -15.95
N TYR A 140 -9.78 -19.10 -15.40
CA TYR A 140 -9.42 -19.37 -14.01
C TYR A 140 -10.51 -18.91 -13.04
N GLU A 141 -11.04 -17.69 -13.21
CA GLU A 141 -12.08 -17.12 -12.35
C GLU A 141 -13.36 -17.98 -12.37
N LYS A 142 -13.79 -18.46 -13.55
CA LYS A 142 -14.95 -19.37 -13.65
C LYS A 142 -14.70 -20.70 -12.94
N VAL A 143 -13.54 -21.30 -13.19
CA VAL A 143 -13.18 -22.60 -12.63
C VAL A 143 -13.15 -22.54 -11.10
N VAL A 144 -12.48 -21.56 -10.51
CA VAL A 144 -12.40 -21.48 -9.04
C VAL A 144 -13.76 -21.23 -8.39
N VAL A 145 -14.64 -20.47 -9.03
CA VAL A 145 -16.01 -20.25 -8.54
C VAL A 145 -16.79 -21.55 -8.53
N ASP A 146 -16.75 -22.31 -9.62
CA ASP A 146 -17.47 -23.57 -9.76
C ASP A 146 -16.99 -24.62 -8.74
N ILE A 147 -15.67 -24.85 -8.67
CA ILE A 147 -15.10 -25.91 -7.82
C ILE A 147 -15.09 -25.54 -6.33
N SER A 148 -15.05 -24.24 -5.98
CA SER A 148 -15.13 -23.78 -4.58
C SER A 148 -16.58 -23.67 -4.08
N GLY A 149 -17.55 -23.53 -4.99
CA GLY A 149 -18.96 -23.36 -4.68
C GLY A 149 -19.35 -21.94 -4.25
N THR A 150 -18.48 -20.94 -4.43
CA THR A 150 -18.83 -19.54 -4.14
C THR A 150 -19.82 -18.98 -5.15
N ALA A 151 -20.50 -17.88 -4.81
CA ALA A 151 -21.50 -17.30 -5.72
C ALA A 151 -20.86 -16.61 -6.93
N ASP A 152 -19.69 -16.00 -6.73
CA ASP A 152 -18.84 -15.39 -7.74
C ASP A 152 -17.38 -15.29 -7.28
N TYR A 153 -16.55 -14.66 -8.13
CA TYR A 153 -15.11 -14.53 -7.88
C TYR A 153 -14.78 -13.51 -6.79
N VAL A 154 -15.65 -12.53 -6.51
CA VAL A 154 -15.45 -11.56 -5.43
C VAL A 154 -15.60 -12.25 -4.08
N ASP A 155 -16.58 -13.14 -3.97
CA ASP A 155 -16.77 -14.01 -2.79
C ASP A 155 -15.54 -14.92 -2.58
N PHE A 156 -15.07 -15.58 -3.64
CA PHE A 156 -13.85 -16.40 -3.58
C PHE A 156 -12.62 -15.58 -3.14
N TYR A 157 -12.40 -14.43 -3.77
CA TYR A 157 -11.33 -13.51 -3.42
C TYR A 157 -11.39 -13.11 -1.93
N SER A 158 -12.59 -12.82 -1.42
CA SER A 158 -12.83 -12.40 -0.05
C SER A 158 -12.49 -13.50 0.96
N ILE A 159 -12.85 -14.76 0.68
CA ILE A 159 -12.43 -15.90 1.49
C ILE A 159 -10.90 -15.98 1.55
N VAL A 160 -10.23 -15.95 0.39
CA VAL A 160 -8.77 -16.09 0.34
C VAL A 160 -8.08 -14.96 1.10
N LYS A 161 -8.53 -13.72 0.91
CA LYS A 161 -7.92 -12.53 1.53
C LYS A 161 -8.20 -12.40 3.03
N TYR A 162 -9.43 -12.64 3.47
CA TYR A 162 -9.85 -12.32 4.84
C TYR A 162 -9.90 -13.53 5.78
N LEU A 163 -10.01 -14.75 5.25
CA LEU A 163 -10.10 -15.98 6.04
C LEU A 163 -8.85 -16.86 5.96
N ILE A 164 -8.22 -16.96 4.78
CA ILE A 164 -7.10 -17.90 4.56
C ILE A 164 -5.74 -17.24 4.78
N PHE A 165 -5.51 -16.07 4.17
CA PHE A 165 -4.23 -15.36 4.27
C PHE A 165 -4.27 -14.27 5.34
N PHE A 166 -3.33 -14.33 6.27
CA PHE A 166 -3.11 -13.31 7.31
C PHE A 166 -1.80 -12.57 7.01
N LEU A 167 -1.85 -11.63 6.07
CA LEU A 167 -0.72 -10.75 5.73
C LEU A 167 -0.69 -9.51 6.65
N GLU A 168 0.35 -8.69 6.55
CA GLU A 168 0.62 -7.56 7.45
C GLU A 168 -0.48 -6.49 7.47
N ASP A 169 -1.31 -6.40 6.43
CA ASP A 169 -2.35 -5.40 6.21
C ASP A 169 -3.77 -5.86 6.62
N ARG A 170 -3.88 -6.76 7.61
CA ARG A 170 -5.15 -7.36 8.04
C ARG A 170 -6.22 -6.33 8.41
N THR A 171 -7.42 -6.48 7.84
CA THR A 171 -8.66 -5.90 8.37
C THR A 171 -9.27 -6.81 9.44
N GLU A 172 -9.65 -6.26 10.58
CA GLU A 172 -10.16 -7.04 11.71
C GLU A 172 -11.62 -7.50 11.51
N LEU A 173 -11.80 -8.67 10.91
CA LEU A 173 -13.13 -9.23 10.62
C LEU A 173 -14.03 -9.41 11.87
N ILE A 174 -13.45 -9.59 13.06
CA ILE A 174 -14.20 -9.83 14.30
C ILE A 174 -14.87 -8.55 14.84
N TRP A 175 -14.35 -7.37 14.51
CA TRP A 175 -14.86 -6.12 15.07
C TRP A 175 -15.71 -5.32 14.08
N ASP A 176 -15.93 -5.87 12.88
CA ASP A 176 -16.71 -5.25 11.82
C ASP A 176 -17.96 -6.10 11.51
N GLU A 177 -19.11 -5.63 11.99
CA GLU A 177 -20.41 -6.28 11.77
C GLU A 177 -20.74 -6.50 10.28
N ARG A 178 -20.27 -5.61 9.39
CA ARG A 178 -20.50 -5.75 7.94
C ARG A 178 -19.62 -6.84 7.35
N ALA A 179 -18.33 -6.85 7.70
CA ALA A 179 -17.44 -7.91 7.27
C ALA A 179 -17.87 -9.28 7.81
N GLN A 180 -18.40 -9.34 9.04
CA GLN A 180 -19.00 -10.55 9.59
C GLN A 180 -20.21 -11.00 8.76
N PHE A 181 -21.15 -10.10 8.49
CA PHE A 181 -22.32 -10.43 7.69
C PHE A 181 -21.93 -10.95 6.30
N GLU A 182 -21.03 -10.26 5.62
CA GLU A 182 -20.53 -10.66 4.30
C GLU A 182 -19.86 -12.03 4.35
N MET A 183 -18.98 -12.28 5.32
CA MET A 183 -18.31 -13.57 5.46
C MET A 183 -19.30 -14.69 5.79
N LEU A 184 -20.27 -14.46 6.68
CA LEU A 184 -21.32 -15.42 7.00
C LEU A 184 -22.23 -15.69 5.79
N ARG A 185 -22.57 -14.66 5.02
CA ARG A 185 -23.32 -14.82 3.76
C ARG A 185 -22.56 -15.74 2.82
N ILE A 186 -21.29 -15.45 2.56
CA ILE A 186 -20.45 -16.22 1.65
C ILE A 186 -20.37 -17.70 2.09
N LEU A 187 -20.24 -17.95 3.39
CA LEU A 187 -20.05 -19.30 3.92
C LEU A 187 -21.33 -20.13 4.03
N PHE A 188 -22.49 -19.50 4.25
CA PHE A 188 -23.72 -20.20 4.61
C PHE A 188 -24.87 -20.07 3.61
N TYR A 189 -24.84 -19.07 2.73
CA TYR A 189 -25.89 -18.93 1.71
C TYR A 189 -25.51 -19.75 0.47
N ASP A 190 -26.52 -20.31 -0.20
CA ASP A 190 -26.32 -20.80 -1.56
C ASP A 190 -26.07 -19.61 -2.52
N ALA A 191 -25.57 -19.92 -3.72
CA ALA A 191 -25.19 -18.89 -4.68
C ALA A 191 -26.33 -17.94 -5.10
N GLU A 192 -27.57 -18.44 -5.17
CA GLU A 192 -28.73 -17.62 -5.54
C GLU A 192 -29.12 -16.70 -4.40
N SER A 193 -29.23 -17.25 -3.18
CA SER A 193 -29.52 -16.48 -1.96
C SER A 193 -28.44 -15.44 -1.68
N SER A 194 -27.16 -15.76 -1.91
CA SER A 194 -26.03 -14.83 -1.71
C SER A 194 -26.18 -13.61 -2.63
N LYS A 195 -26.45 -13.83 -3.93
CA LYS A 195 -26.66 -12.76 -4.92
C LYS A 195 -27.89 -11.90 -4.59
N ALA A 196 -28.98 -12.52 -4.16
CA ALA A 196 -30.17 -11.79 -3.73
C ALA A 196 -29.89 -10.92 -2.50
N ALA A 197 -29.17 -11.45 -1.51
CA ALA A 197 -28.79 -10.71 -0.30
C ALA A 197 -27.94 -9.47 -0.61
N VAL A 198 -26.94 -9.58 -1.49
CA VAL A 198 -26.15 -8.44 -2.00
C VAL A 198 -27.07 -7.37 -2.59
N ALA A 199 -27.94 -7.77 -3.53
CA ALA A 199 -28.81 -6.83 -4.23
C ALA A 199 -29.80 -6.13 -3.30
N HIS A 200 -30.34 -6.84 -2.30
CA HIS A 200 -31.23 -6.26 -1.29
C HIS A 200 -30.49 -5.29 -0.37
N TYR A 201 -29.28 -5.65 0.06
CA TYR A 201 -28.45 -4.80 0.91
C TYR A 201 -28.06 -3.50 0.20
N ASP A 202 -27.57 -3.59 -1.04
CA ASP A 202 -27.24 -2.44 -1.88
C ASP A 202 -28.45 -1.49 -2.06
N ARG A 203 -29.63 -2.06 -2.26
CA ARG A 203 -30.87 -1.28 -2.41
C ARG A 203 -31.24 -0.58 -1.10
N ALA A 204 -31.13 -1.26 0.04
CA ALA A 204 -31.40 -0.69 1.35
C ALA A 204 -30.43 0.47 1.67
N GLN A 205 -29.13 0.29 1.40
CA GLN A 205 -28.11 1.32 1.63
C GLN A 205 -28.36 2.59 0.79
N LYS A 206 -28.73 2.41 -0.48
CA LYS A 206 -29.10 3.53 -1.38
C LYS A 206 -30.35 4.26 -0.88
N ALA A 207 -31.37 3.51 -0.44
CA ALA A 207 -32.60 4.09 0.08
C ALA A 207 -32.37 4.87 1.39
N ASP A 208 -31.61 4.31 2.34
CA ASP A 208 -31.28 4.98 3.61
C ASP A 208 -30.47 6.27 3.37
N SER A 209 -29.48 6.22 2.46
CA SER A 209 -28.72 7.41 2.07
C SER A 209 -29.60 8.50 1.47
N LYS A 210 -30.55 8.13 0.58
CA LYS A 210 -31.52 9.07 0.01
C LYS A 210 -32.42 9.66 1.08
N TYR A 211 -32.96 8.83 1.98
CA TYR A 211 -33.82 9.27 3.09
C TYR A 211 -33.12 10.29 3.99
N ARG A 212 -31.90 10.00 4.44
CA ARG A 212 -31.11 10.89 5.30
C ARG A 212 -30.89 12.25 4.66
N ASN A 213 -30.57 12.28 3.37
CA ASN A 213 -30.35 13.52 2.63
C ASN A 213 -31.62 14.37 2.53
N ILE A 214 -32.76 13.75 2.17
CA ILE A 214 -34.04 14.48 2.05
C ILE A 214 -34.52 14.95 3.43
N HIS A 215 -34.41 14.11 4.45
CA HIS A 215 -34.83 14.44 5.81
C HIS A 215 -34.00 15.60 6.40
N ALA A 216 -32.67 15.58 6.23
CA ALA A 216 -31.81 16.68 6.67
C ALA A 216 -32.21 18.00 5.99
N SER A 217 -32.46 17.96 4.67
CA SER A 217 -32.94 19.12 3.91
C SER A 217 -34.28 19.64 4.41
N LEU A 218 -35.27 18.76 4.63
CA LEU A 218 -36.58 19.16 5.15
C LEU A 218 -36.53 19.77 6.53
N LYS A 219 -35.73 19.19 7.43
CA LYS A 219 -35.57 19.71 8.79
C LYS A 219 -35.03 21.15 8.76
N THR A 220 -33.98 21.40 7.96
CA THR A 220 -33.43 22.75 7.80
C THR A 220 -34.46 23.75 7.29
N ILE A 221 -35.31 23.37 6.33
CA ILE A 221 -36.32 24.28 5.77
C ILE A 221 -37.47 24.53 6.76
N LYS A 222 -37.91 23.50 7.50
CA LYS A 222 -38.97 23.63 8.52
C LYS A 222 -38.54 24.49 9.71
N ASP A 223 -37.30 24.31 10.17
CA ASP A 223 -36.74 25.11 11.25
C ASP A 223 -36.73 26.61 10.86
N ARG A 224 -36.41 26.92 9.59
CA ARG A 224 -36.42 28.29 9.04
C ARG A 224 -37.82 28.94 8.99
N ILE A 225 -38.89 28.14 8.88
CA ILE A 225 -40.29 28.64 8.87
C ILE A 225 -40.81 28.86 10.30
N ALA A 226 -40.36 28.06 11.27
CA ALA A 226 -40.86 28.08 12.65
C ALA A 226 -40.32 29.23 13.50
N GLU A 227 -39.12 29.73 13.22
CA GLU A 227 -38.47 30.82 13.98
C GLU A 227 -39.11 32.22 13.77
N GLN A 228 -40.09 32.36 12.86
CA GLN A 228 -40.60 33.65 12.37
C GLN A 228 -41.78 34.27 13.16
N SER A 229 -42.18 33.74 14.32
CA SER A 229 -43.42 34.17 14.99
C SER A 229 -43.31 35.29 16.04
N ASN A 230 -42.14 35.91 16.29
CA ASN A 230 -42.01 36.94 17.34
C ASN A 230 -40.98 38.06 17.03
N GLN A 231 -41.53 39.26 16.75
CA GLN A 231 -41.13 40.62 17.19
C GLN A 231 -39.76 41.30 16.86
N GLU A 232 -39.92 42.61 16.56
CA GLU A 232 -39.07 43.83 16.69
C GLU A 232 -37.85 44.07 15.76
N VAL A 233 -37.96 45.12 14.93
CA VAL A 233 -37.33 45.22 13.59
C VAL A 233 -36.14 46.20 13.47
N GLU A 234 -35.87 47.08 14.44
CA GLU A 234 -34.85 48.14 14.24
C GLU A 234 -33.50 47.91 14.94
N GLY A 235 -33.47 47.35 16.16
CA GLY A 235 -32.22 46.99 16.83
C GLY A 235 -31.49 45.81 16.18
N ALA A 236 -32.24 44.85 15.64
CA ALA A 236 -31.72 43.64 15.01
C ALA A 236 -30.94 43.93 13.71
N LYS A 237 -31.35 44.93 12.92
CA LYS A 237 -30.66 45.30 11.67
C LYS A 237 -29.25 45.83 11.89
N ALA A 238 -29.03 46.65 12.92
CA ALA A 238 -27.70 47.18 13.23
C ALA A 238 -26.76 46.07 13.73
N GLN A 239 -27.26 45.17 14.58
CA GLN A 239 -26.50 44.03 15.09
C GLN A 239 -26.20 43.01 13.99
N PHE A 240 -27.12 42.80 13.05
CA PHE A 240 -26.92 41.96 11.87
C PHE A 240 -25.75 42.44 11.01
N LEU A 241 -25.67 43.75 10.72
CA LEU A 241 -24.59 44.30 9.89
C LEU A 241 -23.22 44.11 10.54
N ILE A 242 -23.11 44.25 11.86
CA ILE A 242 -21.86 44.05 12.61
C ILE A 242 -21.43 42.58 12.55
N GLU A 243 -22.33 41.65 12.85
CA GLU A 243 -22.01 40.21 12.83
C GLU A 243 -21.75 39.69 11.40
N LYS A 244 -22.41 40.26 10.39
CA LYS A 244 -22.15 39.95 8.98
C LYS A 244 -20.76 40.44 8.53
N ALA A 245 -20.33 41.61 8.98
CA ALA A 245 -18.97 42.10 8.71
C ALA A 245 -17.90 41.22 9.39
N LYS A 246 -18.18 40.77 10.62
CA LYS A 246 -17.32 39.81 11.33
C LYS A 246 -17.24 38.47 10.62
N LEU A 247 -18.37 37.98 10.10
CA LEU A 247 -18.42 36.76 9.30
C LEU A 247 -17.55 36.88 8.04
N ALA A 248 -17.68 37.97 7.29
CA ALA A 248 -16.88 38.20 6.10
C ALA A 248 -15.36 38.24 6.40
N ALA A 249 -14.96 38.87 7.50
CA ALA A 249 -13.56 38.87 7.94
C ALA A 249 -13.04 37.48 8.32
N LEU A 250 -13.89 36.63 8.92
CA LEU A 250 -13.55 35.24 9.23
C LEU A 250 -13.47 34.36 7.97
N GLU A 251 -14.32 34.61 6.97
CA GLU A 251 -14.27 33.92 5.67
C GLU A 251 -12.99 34.27 4.89
N GLU A 252 -12.56 35.53 4.92
CA GLU A 252 -11.28 35.98 4.34
C GLU A 252 -10.07 35.37 5.09
N LYS A 253 -10.13 35.32 6.42
CA LYS A 253 -9.12 34.65 7.23
C LYS A 253 -9.06 33.14 6.94
N LEU A 254 -10.21 32.49 6.74
CA LEU A 254 -10.25 31.08 6.36
C LEU A 254 -9.62 30.85 4.98
N ALA A 255 -9.95 31.68 4.00
CA ALA A 255 -9.39 31.58 2.65
C ALA A 255 -7.85 31.71 2.65
N SER A 256 -7.31 32.73 3.32
CA SER A 256 -5.86 32.93 3.45
C SER A 256 -5.16 31.81 4.22
N THR A 257 -5.81 31.25 5.25
CA THR A 257 -5.29 30.10 6.01
C THR A 257 -5.28 28.83 5.16
N LEU A 258 -6.30 28.60 4.34
CA LEU A 258 -6.36 27.47 3.39
C LEU A 258 -5.30 27.58 2.31
N GLU A 259 -5.05 28.78 1.76
CA GLU A 259 -3.94 29.01 0.82
C GLU A 259 -2.59 28.68 1.47
N THR A 260 -2.38 29.14 2.71
CA THR A 260 -1.15 28.84 3.48
C THR A 260 -1.01 27.33 3.71
N GLN A 261 -2.09 26.63 4.07
CA GLN A 261 -2.11 25.18 4.26
C GLN A 261 -1.72 24.46 2.96
N GLN A 262 -2.31 24.86 1.83
CA GLN A 262 -2.00 24.26 0.53
C GLN A 262 -0.53 24.49 0.14
N GLN A 263 0.01 25.68 0.42
CA GLN A 263 1.41 25.99 0.16
C GLN A 263 2.35 25.13 1.02
N GLN A 264 2.01 24.89 2.28
CA GLN A 264 2.77 24.00 3.17
C GLN A 264 2.71 22.53 2.73
N ILE A 265 1.55 22.05 2.27
CA ILE A 265 1.41 20.71 1.70
C ILE A 265 2.33 20.56 0.48
N ASN A 266 2.33 21.55 -0.42
CA ASN A 266 3.20 21.55 -1.60
C ASN A 266 4.69 21.51 -1.20
N ASN A 267 5.11 22.32 -0.22
CA ASN A 267 6.49 22.32 0.29
C ASN A 267 6.89 20.95 0.89
N ILE A 268 5.97 20.28 1.60
CA ILE A 268 6.21 18.94 2.13
C ILE A 268 6.40 17.94 1.00
N ASP A 269 5.58 17.99 -0.04
CA ASP A 269 5.66 17.05 -1.16
C ASP A 269 6.91 17.30 -2.01
N GLU A 270 7.31 18.55 -2.21
CA GLU A 270 8.60 18.91 -2.82
C GLU A 270 9.78 18.38 -2.00
N ALA A 271 9.77 18.56 -0.68
CA ALA A 271 10.82 18.04 0.20
C ALA A 271 10.87 16.51 0.19
N LYS A 272 9.73 15.82 0.16
CA LYS A 272 9.67 14.35 0.00
C LYS A 272 10.26 13.90 -1.33
N LEU A 273 9.93 14.59 -2.42
CA LEU A 273 10.45 14.29 -3.75
C LEU A 273 11.98 14.49 -3.81
N ALA A 274 12.47 15.59 -3.26
CA ALA A 274 13.91 15.87 -3.16
C ALA A 274 14.62 14.78 -2.34
N ARG A 275 14.05 14.39 -1.18
CA ARG A 275 14.60 13.32 -0.34
C ARG A 275 14.60 11.97 -1.05
N ALA A 276 13.53 11.61 -1.75
CA ALA A 276 13.46 10.38 -2.54
C ALA A 276 14.50 10.36 -3.67
N THR A 277 14.74 11.51 -4.30
CA THR A 277 15.77 11.66 -5.34
C THR A 277 17.16 11.44 -4.76
N ILE A 278 17.48 12.09 -3.63
CA ILE A 278 18.77 11.90 -2.93
C ILE A 278 18.94 10.44 -2.47
N SER A 279 17.88 9.82 -1.94
CA SER A 279 17.91 8.40 -1.54
C SER A 279 18.26 7.49 -2.71
N ARG A 280 17.65 7.72 -3.88
CA ARG A 280 17.94 6.96 -5.09
C ARG A 280 19.38 7.15 -5.54
N GLU A 281 19.88 8.39 -5.54
CA GLU A 281 21.28 8.68 -5.88
C GLU A 281 22.27 8.03 -4.90
N LEU A 282 21.94 7.99 -3.60
CA LEU A 282 22.72 7.28 -2.60
C LEU A 282 22.78 5.77 -2.88
N ASP A 283 21.65 5.16 -3.24
CA ASP A 283 21.59 3.74 -3.57
C ASP A 283 22.41 3.43 -4.84
N GLU A 284 22.33 4.29 -5.86
CA GLU A 284 23.14 4.18 -7.08
C GLU A 284 24.64 4.28 -6.79
N LEU A 285 25.06 5.22 -5.94
CA LEU A 285 26.46 5.36 -5.55
C LEU A 285 26.95 4.20 -4.69
N LYS A 286 26.13 3.70 -3.76
CA LYS A 286 26.45 2.51 -2.95
C LYS A 286 26.63 1.29 -3.83
N TYR A 287 25.76 1.11 -4.82
CA TYR A 287 25.93 0.06 -5.82
C TYR A 287 27.21 0.22 -6.64
N ALA A 288 27.58 1.44 -7.02
CA ALA A 288 28.82 1.69 -7.74
C ALA A 288 30.07 1.39 -6.89
N VAL A 289 30.04 1.71 -5.58
CA VAL A 289 31.08 1.33 -4.62
C VAL A 289 31.18 -0.19 -4.52
N ASP A 290 30.05 -0.86 -4.32
CA ASP A 290 29.97 -2.32 -4.22
C ASP A 290 30.55 -3.01 -5.46
N TYR A 291 30.20 -2.51 -6.65
CA TYR A 291 30.71 -3.02 -7.92
C TYR A 291 32.23 -2.84 -8.05
N LYS A 292 32.76 -1.68 -7.68
CA LYS A 292 34.21 -1.44 -7.73
C LYS A 292 34.96 -2.26 -6.69
N GLN A 293 34.41 -2.47 -5.49
CA GLN A 293 34.98 -3.36 -4.49
C GLN A 293 35.00 -4.82 -4.97
N HIS A 294 33.94 -5.27 -5.65
CA HIS A 294 33.88 -6.59 -6.27
C HIS A 294 35.04 -6.80 -7.27
N LEU A 295 35.30 -5.83 -8.15
CA LEU A 295 36.43 -5.91 -9.09
C LEU A 295 37.80 -6.01 -8.39
N ILE A 296 37.95 -5.36 -7.22
CA ILE A 296 39.17 -5.50 -6.41
C ILE A 296 39.28 -6.92 -5.86
N TYR A 297 38.19 -7.49 -5.33
CA TYR A 297 38.21 -8.84 -4.79
C TYR A 297 38.40 -9.91 -5.85
N GLU A 298 37.74 -9.79 -6.99
CA GLU A 298 37.95 -10.68 -8.13
C GLU A 298 39.41 -10.69 -8.60
N HIS A 299 40.08 -9.52 -8.58
CA HIS A 299 41.50 -9.41 -8.92
C HIS A 299 42.42 -10.15 -7.94
N PHE A 300 42.15 -10.07 -6.63
CA PHE A 300 42.98 -10.72 -5.61
C PHE A 300 42.59 -12.18 -5.32
N LEU A 301 41.35 -12.57 -5.60
CA LEU A 301 40.74 -13.83 -5.17
C LEU A 301 39.86 -14.46 -6.29
N PRO A 302 40.43 -14.78 -7.47
CA PRO A 302 39.67 -15.15 -8.66
C PRO A 302 38.93 -16.50 -8.59
N THR A 303 39.27 -17.38 -7.64
CA THR A 303 38.72 -18.74 -7.53
C THR A 303 37.89 -18.95 -6.25
N GLN A 304 37.30 -17.90 -5.68
CA GLN A 304 36.56 -18.03 -4.42
C GLN A 304 35.07 -18.32 -4.60
N ASP A 305 34.52 -19.03 -3.62
CA ASP A 305 33.09 -19.27 -3.44
C ASP A 305 32.37 -17.93 -3.16
N SER A 306 31.23 -17.72 -3.80
CA SER A 306 30.35 -16.55 -3.67
C SER A 306 30.01 -16.20 -2.21
N ALA A 307 29.98 -17.20 -1.33
CA ALA A 307 29.75 -17.02 0.10
C ALA A 307 30.91 -16.29 0.80
N ILE A 308 32.16 -16.59 0.43
CA ILE A 308 33.35 -15.96 1.02
C ILE A 308 33.50 -14.53 0.52
N GLU A 309 33.22 -14.31 -0.77
CA GLU A 309 33.18 -12.98 -1.37
C GLU A 309 32.16 -12.07 -0.66
N TYR A 310 30.96 -12.58 -0.38
CA TYR A 310 29.95 -11.84 0.37
C TYR A 310 30.40 -11.48 1.79
N VAL A 311 31.07 -12.41 2.50
CA VAL A 311 31.61 -12.17 3.84
C VAL A 311 32.69 -11.09 3.81
N LEU A 312 33.61 -11.15 2.85
CA LEU A 312 34.68 -10.16 2.69
C LEU A 312 34.11 -8.77 2.36
N ARG A 313 33.11 -8.68 1.48
CA ARG A 313 32.41 -7.44 1.16
C ARG A 313 31.69 -6.84 2.37
N ASN A 314 31.05 -7.66 3.20
CA ASN A 314 30.37 -7.16 4.39
C ASN A 314 31.36 -6.64 5.45
N LEU A 315 32.52 -7.29 5.58
CA LEU A 315 33.55 -6.85 6.50
C LEU A 315 34.23 -5.57 6.01
N SER A 316 34.51 -5.44 4.72
CA SER A 316 35.19 -4.26 4.15
C SER A 316 34.33 -3.01 4.04
N SER A 317 33.01 -3.17 3.93
CA SER A 317 32.05 -2.06 3.90
C SER A 317 31.83 -1.42 5.27
N GLY A 318 32.48 -1.93 6.34
CA GLY A 318 32.30 -1.42 7.70
C GLY A 318 30.96 -1.82 8.35
N ASN A 319 30.19 -2.68 7.69
CA ASN A 319 28.95 -3.24 8.22
C ASN A 319 29.18 -4.23 9.39
N GLY A 320 30.44 -4.62 9.60
CA GLY A 320 30.88 -5.47 10.71
C GLY A 320 30.81 -6.96 10.42
N CYS A 321 31.22 -7.78 11.37
CA CYS A 321 31.23 -9.23 11.25
C CYS A 321 29.81 -9.78 11.17
N LEU A 322 29.51 -10.60 10.15
CA LEU A 322 28.21 -11.24 9.97
C LEU A 322 27.86 -12.23 11.10
N ALA A 323 28.85 -12.72 11.84
CA ALA A 323 28.65 -13.68 12.93
C ALA A 323 28.48 -13.00 14.30
N CYS A 324 29.28 -11.97 14.60
CA CYS A 324 29.31 -11.36 15.94
C CYS A 324 28.94 -9.87 15.97
N GLY A 325 28.68 -9.24 14.82
CA GLY A 325 28.31 -7.83 14.69
C GLY A 325 29.44 -6.83 14.98
N ASN A 326 30.65 -7.31 15.27
CA ASN A 326 31.77 -6.44 15.61
C ASN A 326 32.23 -5.64 14.37
N LYS A 327 32.34 -4.31 14.51
CA LYS A 327 32.70 -3.36 13.43
C LYS A 327 34.20 -3.01 13.41
N SER A 328 35.03 -3.78 14.09
CA SER A 328 36.47 -3.51 14.23
C SER A 328 37.28 -3.76 12.95
N ALA A 329 36.72 -4.42 11.94
CA ALA A 329 37.38 -4.59 10.66
C ALA A 329 37.03 -3.37 9.78
N SER A 330 37.98 -2.46 9.61
CA SER A 330 37.85 -1.31 8.71
C SER A 330 38.33 -1.65 7.31
N SER A 331 37.92 -0.86 6.31
CA SER A 331 38.44 -0.97 4.94
C SER A 331 39.97 -0.87 4.88
N GLU A 332 40.59 -0.11 5.79
CA GLU A 332 42.06 0.01 5.86
C GLU A 332 42.75 -1.32 6.20
N TYR A 333 42.15 -2.15 7.07
CA TYR A 333 42.69 -3.47 7.41
C TYR A 333 42.78 -4.38 6.18
N PHE A 334 41.75 -4.36 5.34
CA PHE A 334 41.72 -5.13 4.11
C PHE A 334 42.68 -4.57 3.06
N GLU A 335 42.76 -3.25 2.90
CA GLU A 335 43.71 -2.62 1.99
C GLU A 335 45.17 -2.95 2.36
N GLU A 336 45.53 -2.89 3.64
CA GLU A 336 46.88 -3.22 4.11
C GLU A 336 47.22 -4.69 3.81
N LYS A 337 46.27 -5.60 4.08
CA LYS A 337 46.47 -7.04 3.85
C LYS A 337 46.60 -7.40 2.38
N PHE A 338 45.75 -6.85 1.51
CA PHE A 338 45.79 -7.13 0.07
C PHE A 338 46.94 -6.42 -0.65
N LYS A 339 47.14 -5.11 -0.43
CA LYS A 339 48.10 -4.31 -1.20
C LYS A 339 49.51 -4.30 -0.64
N VAL A 340 49.67 -4.20 0.69
CA VAL A 340 50.99 -4.01 1.31
C VAL A 340 51.61 -5.35 1.68
N LEU A 341 50.81 -6.22 2.29
CA LEU A 341 51.31 -7.50 2.83
C LEU A 341 51.11 -8.68 1.87
N HIS A 342 50.30 -8.53 0.82
CA HIS A 342 49.93 -9.60 -0.14
C HIS A 342 49.49 -10.90 0.56
N GLN A 343 48.63 -10.75 1.57
CA GLN A 343 48.17 -11.83 2.42
C GLN A 343 46.64 -11.86 2.48
N CYS A 344 46.09 -13.06 2.63
CA CYS A 344 44.68 -13.24 2.93
C CYS A 344 44.32 -12.54 4.26
N PRO A 345 43.29 -11.68 4.29
CA PRO A 345 42.89 -10.96 5.51
C PRO A 345 42.24 -11.86 6.58
N ILE A 346 41.91 -13.11 6.24
CA ILE A 346 41.28 -14.07 7.17
C ILE A 346 42.34 -15.00 7.78
N CYS A 347 43.17 -15.63 6.95
CA CYS A 347 44.12 -16.65 7.40
C CYS A 347 45.60 -16.24 7.29
N ASN A 348 45.90 -15.03 6.81
CA ASN A 348 47.26 -14.51 6.56
C ASN A 348 48.12 -15.34 5.59
N SER A 349 47.52 -16.25 4.83
CA SER A 349 48.25 -17.01 3.80
C SER A 349 48.71 -16.08 2.68
N PRO A 350 49.91 -16.25 2.13
CA PRO A 350 50.39 -15.44 1.01
C PRO A 350 49.50 -15.65 -0.21
N LEU A 351 49.13 -14.56 -0.88
CA LEU A 351 48.34 -14.58 -2.12
C LEU A 351 49.29 -14.86 -3.29
N GLU A 352 49.03 -15.93 -4.05
CA GLU A 352 49.77 -16.20 -5.27
C GLU A 352 49.42 -15.14 -6.33
N GLN A 353 50.40 -14.37 -6.80
CA GLN A 353 50.23 -13.46 -7.94
C GLN A 353 49.99 -14.28 -9.20
N GLN A 354 48.73 -14.55 -9.52
CA GLN A 354 48.37 -15.02 -10.84
C GLN A 354 48.11 -13.78 -11.72
N ASN A 355 48.85 -13.68 -12.83
CA ASN A 355 48.74 -12.61 -13.83
C ASN A 355 47.40 -12.70 -14.58
N VAL A 356 46.30 -12.46 -13.88
CA VAL A 356 44.96 -12.41 -14.47
C VAL A 356 44.40 -11.02 -14.23
N ASN A 357 44.29 -10.28 -15.33
CA ASN A 357 43.68 -8.96 -15.52
C ASN A 357 44.56 -7.71 -15.30
N THR A 358 44.69 -6.96 -16.41
CA THR A 358 45.22 -5.60 -16.57
C THR A 358 44.29 -4.55 -15.96
N ILE A 359 43.90 -4.69 -14.68
CA ILE A 359 43.10 -3.68 -13.99
C ILE A 359 44.05 -2.79 -13.20
N ASP A 360 44.05 -1.49 -13.50
CA ASP A 360 44.81 -0.49 -12.74
C ASP A 360 44.11 -0.25 -11.39
N LEU A 361 44.63 -0.92 -10.36
CA LEU A 361 44.11 -0.82 -8.99
C LEU A 361 44.22 0.61 -8.44
N ASP A 362 45.22 1.40 -8.82
CA ASP A 362 45.38 2.77 -8.31
C ASP A 362 44.28 3.68 -8.84
N VAL A 363 43.88 3.50 -10.09
CA VAL A 363 42.72 4.18 -10.68
C VAL A 363 41.44 3.79 -9.96
N LEU A 364 41.22 2.49 -9.73
CA LEU A 364 40.00 1.98 -9.10
C LEU A 364 39.85 2.46 -7.64
N ASN A 365 40.95 2.57 -6.90
CA ASN A 365 40.95 3.10 -5.55
C ASN A 365 40.74 4.62 -5.49
N LYS A 366 41.31 5.38 -6.43
CA LYS A 366 41.00 6.82 -6.56
C LYS A 366 39.53 7.05 -6.85
N ASP A 367 38.93 6.24 -7.73
CA ASP A 367 37.50 6.29 -8.01
C ASP A 367 36.65 5.98 -6.77
N LEU A 368 37.02 4.97 -5.99
CA LEU A 368 36.34 4.64 -4.73
C LEU A 368 36.37 5.81 -3.74
N GLN A 369 37.52 6.48 -3.56
CA GLN A 369 37.60 7.66 -2.71
C GLN A 369 36.69 8.80 -3.19
N VAL A 370 36.58 9.00 -4.50
CA VAL A 370 35.66 9.99 -5.08
C VAL A 370 34.20 9.61 -4.78
N LEU A 371 33.84 8.33 -4.91
CA LEU A 371 32.49 7.84 -4.60
C LEU A 371 32.14 8.00 -3.12
N TYR A 372 33.05 7.64 -2.20
CA TYR A 372 32.83 7.82 -0.76
C TYR A 372 32.62 9.28 -0.39
N ARG A 373 33.39 10.22 -0.96
CA ARG A 373 33.18 11.66 -0.75
C ARG A 373 31.81 12.12 -1.25
N LYS A 374 31.35 11.61 -2.39
CA LYS A 374 30.00 11.92 -2.91
C LYS A 374 28.90 11.39 -2.00
N ILE A 375 29.06 10.16 -1.48
CA ILE A 375 28.13 9.57 -0.52
C ILE A 375 28.05 10.45 0.73
N GLU A 376 29.18 10.85 1.32
CA GLU A 376 29.21 11.70 2.52
C GLU A 376 28.48 13.04 2.31
N ILE A 377 28.66 13.66 1.15
CA ILE A 377 27.97 14.92 0.79
C ILE A 377 26.45 14.69 0.69
N LEU A 378 26.03 13.61 0.03
CA LEU A 378 24.60 13.30 -0.14
C LEU A 378 23.94 12.85 1.15
N GLU A 379 24.64 12.14 2.04
CA GLU A 379 24.14 11.78 3.37
C GLU A 379 23.90 13.03 4.24
N LYS A 380 24.82 14.02 4.17
CA LYS A 380 24.61 15.34 4.79
C LYS A 380 23.41 16.07 4.19
N SER A 381 23.25 16.02 2.86
CA SER A 381 22.10 16.61 2.18
C SER A 381 20.78 15.94 2.59
N TYR A 382 20.76 14.61 2.62
CA TYR A 382 19.61 13.81 3.07
C TYR A 382 19.18 14.18 4.50
N ALA A 383 20.14 14.23 5.43
CA ALA A 383 19.88 14.63 6.81
C ALA A 383 19.30 16.05 6.91
N SER A 384 19.79 16.99 6.09
CA SER A 384 19.24 18.35 6.08
C SER A 384 17.80 18.42 5.52
N GLN A 385 17.46 17.57 4.55
CA GLN A 385 16.09 17.45 4.05
C GLN A 385 15.14 16.86 5.11
N ASP A 386 15.59 15.89 5.92
CA ASP A 386 14.76 15.36 7.02
C ASP A 386 14.45 16.44 8.06
N VAL A 387 15.42 17.29 8.41
CA VAL A 387 15.20 18.43 9.31
C VAL A 387 14.19 19.42 8.71
N LEU A 388 14.30 19.71 7.41
CA LEU A 388 13.38 20.60 6.71
C LEU A 388 11.95 20.05 6.66
N LEU A 389 11.81 18.75 6.43
CA LEU A 389 10.52 18.07 6.37
C LEU A 389 9.81 18.07 7.74
N GLU A 390 10.55 17.84 8.83
CA GLU A 390 10.02 17.99 10.19
C GLU A 390 9.62 19.44 10.50
N LYS A 391 10.39 20.43 10.02
CA LYS A 391 9.99 21.84 10.15
C LYS A 391 8.66 22.12 9.45
N PHE A 392 8.48 21.69 8.20
CA PHE A 392 7.23 21.92 7.47
C PHE A 392 6.03 21.17 8.07
N LYS A 393 6.22 19.95 8.58
CA LYS A 393 5.16 19.25 9.34
C LYS A 393 4.71 20.03 10.57
N ASN A 394 5.64 20.59 11.32
CA ASN A 394 5.33 21.41 12.50
C ASN A 394 4.60 22.70 12.12
N GLU A 395 4.97 23.32 11.00
CA GLU A 395 4.27 24.50 10.47
C GLU A 395 2.85 24.15 10.01
N LEU A 396 2.66 23.01 9.33
CA LEU A 396 1.35 22.50 8.92
C LEU A 396 0.45 22.24 10.12
N TYR A 397 0.97 21.58 11.16
CA TYR A 397 0.21 21.31 12.38
C TYR A 397 -0.29 22.60 13.07
N LYS A 398 0.52 23.66 13.08
CA LYS A 398 0.11 24.97 13.61
C LYS A 398 -1.01 25.58 12.76
N THR A 399 -0.90 25.50 11.44
CA THR A 399 -1.94 25.98 10.52
C THR A 399 -3.24 25.20 10.67
N GLU A 400 -3.19 23.88 10.83
CA GLU A 400 -4.37 23.03 11.08
C GLU A 400 -5.06 23.37 12.40
N THR A 401 -4.27 23.66 13.45
CA THR A 401 -4.81 24.13 14.73
C THR A 401 -5.54 25.46 14.57
N LEU A 402 -4.92 26.43 13.89
CA LEU A 402 -5.52 27.73 13.60
C LEU A 402 -6.78 27.63 12.72
N LEU A 403 -6.78 26.70 11.76
CA LEU A 403 -7.93 26.40 10.91
C LEU A 403 -9.08 25.85 11.76
N GLY A 404 -8.79 24.94 12.68
CA GLY A 404 -9.77 24.40 13.63
C GLY A 404 -10.41 25.49 14.48
N GLU A 405 -9.61 26.38 15.07
CA GLU A 405 -10.10 27.54 15.84
C GLU A 405 -10.97 28.46 14.98
N THR A 406 -10.49 28.79 13.77
CA THR A 406 -11.21 29.68 12.84
C THR A 406 -12.53 29.06 12.38
N LEU A 407 -12.60 27.74 12.19
CA LEU A 407 -13.84 27.04 11.85
C LEU A 407 -14.84 27.01 13.00
N ILE A 408 -14.37 26.89 14.25
CA ILE A 408 -15.21 26.98 15.44
C ILE A 408 -15.81 28.39 15.53
N ASP A 409 -14.98 29.42 15.39
CA ASP A 409 -15.40 30.83 15.42
C ASP A 409 -16.39 31.11 14.29
N LEU A 410 -16.07 30.70 13.06
CA LEU A 410 -16.92 30.88 11.89
C LEU A 410 -18.27 30.19 12.06
N LYS A 411 -18.31 28.96 12.59
CA LYS A 411 -19.56 28.26 12.87
C LYS A 411 -20.38 28.95 13.96
N SER A 412 -19.72 29.49 14.98
CA SER A 412 -20.38 30.24 16.05
C SER A 412 -20.98 31.55 15.55
N THR A 413 -20.23 32.31 14.74
CA THR A 413 -20.66 33.57 14.13
C THR A 413 -21.70 33.33 13.04
N GLN A 414 -21.58 32.28 12.21
CA GLN A 414 -22.64 31.87 11.29
C GLN A 414 -23.93 31.54 12.02
N LYS A 415 -23.86 30.87 13.18
CA LYS A 415 -25.05 30.60 13.99
C LYS A 415 -25.66 31.89 14.55
N GLN A 416 -24.83 32.85 14.98
CA GLN A 416 -25.30 34.17 15.44
C GLN A 416 -25.89 35.01 14.30
N VAL A 417 -25.22 35.09 13.15
CA VAL A 417 -25.72 35.76 11.94
C VAL A 417 -27.03 35.12 11.49
N ARG A 418 -27.10 33.79 11.39
CA ARG A 418 -28.35 33.08 11.03
C ARG A 418 -29.47 33.34 12.03
N LYS A 419 -29.15 33.42 13.32
CA LYS A 419 -30.13 33.75 14.37
C LYS A 419 -30.65 35.18 14.20
N ILE A 420 -29.78 36.15 13.93
CA ILE A 420 -30.20 37.54 13.70
C ILE A 420 -30.88 37.69 12.32
N GLU A 421 -30.48 36.90 11.32
CA GLU A 421 -31.08 36.84 9.98
C GLU A 421 -32.47 36.19 10.01
N SER A 422 -32.66 35.15 10.83
CA SER A 422 -33.99 34.57 11.07
C SER A 422 -34.91 35.55 11.80
N ASP A 423 -34.33 36.47 12.58
CA ASP A 423 -35.06 37.56 13.24
C ASP A 423 -35.36 38.74 12.27
N LEU A 424 -34.82 38.75 11.04
CA LEU A 424 -35.13 39.73 9.99
C LEU A 424 -36.25 39.19 9.06
N PRO A 425 -37.30 39.98 8.75
CA PRO A 425 -38.42 39.48 7.95
C PRO A 425 -38.03 39.29 6.47
N PRO A 426 -38.22 38.10 5.87
CA PRO A 426 -38.14 37.89 4.42
C PRO A 426 -39.40 38.41 3.70
N ASP A 427 -39.27 38.65 2.39
CA ASP A 427 -40.38 39.00 1.49
C ASP A 427 -41.43 37.87 1.45
N GLU A 428 -42.71 38.23 1.36
CA GLU A 428 -43.87 37.34 1.23
C GLU A 428 -43.71 36.32 0.07
N PHE A 429 -42.94 36.67 -0.96
CA PHE A 429 -42.56 35.81 -2.07
C PHE A 429 -41.65 34.62 -1.67
N GLU A 430 -40.65 34.85 -0.83
CA GLU A 430 -39.72 33.79 -0.38
C GLU A 430 -40.42 32.76 0.52
N LEU A 431 -41.38 33.22 1.31
CA LEU A 431 -42.20 32.37 2.19
C LEU A 431 -43.09 31.40 1.41
N GLN A 432 -43.65 31.83 0.27
CA GLN A 432 -44.41 30.96 -0.61
C GLN A 432 -43.53 29.90 -1.29
N GLU A 433 -42.33 30.27 -1.70
CA GLU A 433 -41.42 29.36 -2.40
C GLU A 433 -40.83 28.29 -1.47
N LEU A 434 -40.45 28.66 -0.25
CA LEU A 434 -40.02 27.69 0.78
C LEU A 434 -41.13 26.69 1.12
N ARG A 435 -42.38 27.13 1.21
CA ARG A 435 -43.53 26.23 1.42
C ARG A 435 -43.75 25.27 0.25
N ARG A 436 -43.54 25.71 -1.00
CA ARG A 436 -43.59 24.83 -2.19
C ARG A 436 -42.49 23.76 -2.16
N ILE A 437 -41.26 24.13 -1.80
CA ILE A 437 -40.14 23.20 -1.72
C ILE A 437 -40.38 22.14 -0.64
N VAL A 438 -40.92 22.52 0.52
CA VAL A 438 -41.31 21.57 1.58
C VAL A 438 -42.35 20.59 1.07
N ALA A 439 -43.43 21.08 0.43
CA ALA A 439 -44.48 20.22 -0.11
C ALA A 439 -43.94 19.21 -1.13
N TYR A 440 -43.05 19.63 -2.03
CA TYR A 440 -42.42 18.76 -3.01
C TYR A 440 -41.55 17.67 -2.36
N ARG A 441 -40.69 18.06 -1.40
CA ARG A 441 -39.78 17.13 -0.71
C ARG A 441 -40.51 16.16 0.22
N GLU A 442 -41.65 16.54 0.78
CA GLU A 442 -42.52 15.65 1.55
C GLU A 442 -43.21 14.59 0.68
N ILE A 443 -43.55 14.92 -0.56
CA ILE A 443 -44.06 13.95 -1.54
C ILE A 443 -42.96 12.96 -1.91
N GLU A 444 -41.73 13.45 -2.14
CA GLU A 444 -40.57 12.62 -2.47
C GLU A 444 -40.17 11.65 -1.35
N LEU A 445 -40.49 11.97 -0.09
CA LEU A 445 -40.26 11.11 1.09
C LEU A 445 -41.32 10.01 1.27
N ARG A 446 -42.51 10.20 0.72
CA ARG A 446 -43.61 9.23 0.79
C ARG A 446 -43.56 8.18 -0.33
N GLN A 447 -42.72 8.42 -1.34
CA GLN A 447 -42.45 7.54 -2.48
C GLN A 447 -41.14 6.78 -2.27
#